data_AF-A0A7H8PSD0-F1
#
_entry.id   AF-A0A7H8PSD0-F1
#
_cell.length_a   1.000
_cell.length_b   1.000
_cell.length_c   1.000
_cell.angle_alpha   90.00
_cell.angle_beta   90.00
_cell.angle_gamma   90.00
#
_symmetry.space_group_name_H-M   'P 1'
#
loop_
_entity.id
_entity.type
_entity.pdbx_description
1 polymer ?
#
loop_
_entity_poly.entity_id
_entity_poly.type
_entity_poly.pdbx_seq_one_letter_code
_entity_poly.pdbx_strand_id
1 'polypeptide(L)'
;MSLFIILKKAKLIRNYFLIALLYCSLYGCVSYSKKEFRKEYIKLNEHTLHMLNGKFKLYPVKRFQKETSTDNCIRYTNLYQNIVDENWNSERKADSLCTHNNTYSVALTFKDNKNLRIKLIENTTIIRDTTLSGKYKNGMFYLDNKDISIHGIPFLFGGYRSDKRRIGMTKDNNLIVNEAIGNEGAILLILAAGYQYNASYEYERIQ
;
A
#
# COMPACT_ATOMS: atom_id res chain seq x y z
N MET A 1 36.15 28.69 -37.60
CA MET A 1 34.72 28.33 -37.79
C MET A 1 34.37 26.93 -37.25
N SER A 2 35.25 25.92 -37.38
CA SER A 2 34.98 24.54 -36.94
C SER A 2 34.83 24.35 -35.40
N LEU A 3 35.69 25.00 -34.59
CA LEU A 3 35.70 24.82 -33.12
C LEU A 3 34.41 25.33 -32.42
N PHE A 4 33.84 26.42 -32.94
CA PHE A 4 32.64 27.05 -32.36
C PHE A 4 31.38 26.18 -32.54
N ILE A 5 31.33 25.41 -33.63
CA ILE A 5 30.24 24.47 -33.92
C ILE A 5 30.32 23.25 -33.00
N ILE A 6 31.53 22.75 -32.72
CA ILE A 6 31.77 21.63 -31.81
C ILE A 6 31.36 22.01 -30.37
N LEU A 7 31.73 23.19 -29.90
CA LEU A 7 31.36 23.70 -28.57
C LEU A 7 29.84 23.87 -28.41
N LYS A 8 29.13 24.37 -29.44
CA LYS A 8 27.67 24.45 -29.45
C LYS A 8 27.02 23.06 -29.38
N LYS A 9 27.51 22.08 -30.16
CA LYS A 9 27.01 20.69 -30.13
C LYS A 9 27.25 20.02 -28.77
N ALA A 10 28.42 20.20 -28.16
CA ALA A 10 28.72 19.66 -26.83
C ALA A 10 27.80 20.24 -25.74
N LYS A 11 27.51 21.56 -25.79
CA LYS A 11 26.59 22.21 -24.86
C LYS A 11 25.15 21.72 -25.05
N LEU A 12 24.74 21.46 -26.29
CA LEU A 12 23.44 20.90 -26.63
C LEU A 12 23.28 19.45 -26.12
N ILE A 13 24.29 18.59 -26.36
CA ILE A 13 24.32 17.20 -25.89
C ILE A 13 24.28 17.13 -24.35
N ARG A 14 25.06 17.98 -23.67
CA ARG A 14 25.03 18.11 -22.21
C ARG A 14 23.64 18.45 -21.67
N ASN A 15 22.93 19.38 -22.31
CA ASN A 15 21.58 19.75 -21.90
C ASN A 15 20.58 18.60 -22.10
N TYR A 16 20.65 17.86 -23.22
CA TYR A 16 19.83 16.67 -23.42
C TYR A 16 20.09 15.58 -22.39
N PHE A 17 21.36 15.36 -22.04
CA PHE A 17 21.74 14.39 -21.02
C PHE A 17 21.16 14.76 -19.65
N LEU A 18 21.21 16.05 -19.26
CA LEU A 18 20.62 16.53 -18.00
C LEU A 18 19.09 16.40 -17.99
N ILE A 19 18.42 16.67 -19.11
CA ILE A 19 16.95 16.52 -19.22
C ILE A 19 16.56 15.03 -19.13
N ALA A 20 17.30 14.15 -19.78
CA ALA A 20 17.07 12.70 -19.71
C ALA A 20 17.27 12.17 -18.28
N LEU A 21 18.32 12.63 -17.58
CA LEU A 21 18.58 12.28 -16.19
C LEU A 21 17.43 12.74 -15.26
N LEU A 22 16.91 13.96 -15.48
CA LEU A 22 15.77 14.50 -14.74
C LEU A 22 14.50 13.67 -15.00
N TYR A 23 14.24 13.28 -16.25
CA TYR A 23 13.09 12.44 -16.59
C TYR A 23 13.16 11.05 -15.97
N CYS A 24 14.35 10.42 -15.94
CA CYS A 24 14.54 9.10 -15.34
C CYS A 24 14.27 9.09 -13.81
N SER A 25 14.57 10.20 -13.13
CA SER A 25 14.34 10.32 -11.67
C SER A 25 12.87 10.34 -11.26
N LEU A 26 11.93 10.50 -12.21
CA LEU A 26 10.49 10.55 -11.92
C LEU A 26 9.80 9.17 -11.95
N TYR A 27 10.51 8.09 -12.29
CA TYR A 27 9.91 6.76 -12.53
C TYR A 27 9.92 5.80 -11.34
N GLY A 28 10.50 6.17 -10.19
CA GLY A 28 10.61 5.27 -9.02
C GLY A 28 9.31 5.11 -8.21
N CYS A 29 8.19 4.81 -8.85
CA CYS A 29 6.97 4.47 -8.11
C CYS A 29 7.01 2.98 -7.73
N VAL A 30 6.87 2.69 -6.44
CA VAL A 30 6.63 1.32 -5.96
C VAL A 30 5.48 0.68 -6.73
N SER A 31 5.71 -0.55 -7.21
CA SER A 31 4.77 -1.31 -8.02
C SER A 31 4.06 -2.38 -7.18
N TYR A 32 2.77 -2.55 -7.45
CA TYR A 32 1.99 -3.59 -6.80
C TYR A 32 2.17 -4.94 -7.48
N SER A 33 2.40 -5.99 -6.70
CA SER A 33 2.40 -7.39 -7.14
C SER A 33 1.09 -8.08 -6.78
N LYS A 34 0.60 -8.96 -7.69
CA LYS A 34 -0.52 -9.89 -7.42
C LYS A 34 -0.08 -11.34 -7.33
N LYS A 35 1.22 -11.61 -7.48
CA LYS A 35 1.74 -12.95 -7.76
C LYS A 35 1.29 -13.99 -6.73
N GLU A 36 1.21 -13.59 -5.47
CA GLU A 36 0.94 -14.47 -4.34
C GLU A 36 -0.55 -14.79 -4.16
N PHE A 37 -1.45 -13.89 -4.56
CA PHE A 37 -2.91 -14.05 -4.37
C PHE A 37 -3.69 -14.16 -5.68
N ARG A 38 -3.02 -14.21 -6.84
CA ARG A 38 -3.65 -14.21 -8.18
C ARG A 38 -4.68 -15.34 -8.38
N LYS A 39 -4.51 -16.49 -7.73
CA LYS A 39 -5.44 -17.62 -7.85
C LYS A 39 -6.69 -17.47 -7.00
N GLU A 40 -6.65 -16.63 -5.98
CA GLU A 40 -7.68 -16.50 -4.95
C GLU A 40 -8.51 -15.22 -5.13
N TYR A 41 -8.02 -14.24 -5.90
CA TYR A 41 -8.72 -12.96 -6.10
C TYR A 41 -9.87 -13.05 -7.12
N ILE A 42 -10.93 -12.29 -6.86
CA ILE A 42 -11.97 -11.94 -7.83
C ILE A 42 -11.65 -10.59 -8.45
N LYS A 43 -11.75 -10.50 -9.78
CA LYS A 43 -11.62 -9.23 -10.50
C LYS A 43 -12.93 -8.45 -10.41
N LEU A 44 -12.95 -7.44 -9.54
CA LEU A 44 -14.06 -6.49 -9.45
C LEU A 44 -14.09 -5.57 -10.68
N ASN A 45 -15.20 -4.87 -10.89
CA ASN A 45 -15.31 -3.73 -11.79
C ASN A 45 -15.98 -2.56 -11.06
N GLU A 46 -16.12 -1.41 -11.72
CA GLU A 46 -16.72 -0.21 -11.10
C GLU A 46 -18.13 -0.44 -10.57
N HIS A 47 -18.95 -1.23 -11.28
CA HIS A 47 -20.31 -1.55 -10.87
C HIS A 47 -20.38 -2.56 -9.72
N THR A 48 -19.35 -3.40 -9.55
CA THR A 48 -19.28 -4.43 -8.50
C THR A 48 -18.42 -4.03 -7.31
N LEU A 49 -17.94 -2.77 -7.23
CA LEU A 49 -17.14 -2.29 -6.09
C LEU A 49 -17.88 -2.43 -4.75
N HIS A 50 -19.21 -2.23 -4.77
CA HIS A 50 -20.06 -2.35 -3.58
C HIS A 50 -20.01 -3.75 -2.94
N MET A 51 -19.53 -4.78 -3.64
CA MET A 51 -19.32 -6.11 -3.06
C MET A 51 -18.28 -6.11 -1.94
N LEU A 52 -17.38 -5.12 -1.90
CA LEU A 52 -16.44 -4.90 -0.79
C LEU A 52 -17.11 -4.33 0.47
N ASN A 53 -18.36 -3.88 0.39
CA ASN A 53 -19.12 -3.46 1.57
C ASN A 53 -19.31 -4.66 2.49
N GLY A 54 -19.12 -4.47 3.78
CA GLY A 54 -19.28 -5.53 4.77
C GLY A 54 -18.55 -5.26 6.06
N LYS A 55 -18.64 -6.22 6.98
CA LYS A 55 -17.95 -6.22 8.26
C LYS A 55 -16.92 -7.35 8.27
N PHE A 56 -15.71 -7.04 8.70
CA PHE A 56 -14.57 -7.96 8.66
C PHE A 56 -13.92 -8.09 10.03
N LYS A 57 -13.28 -9.24 10.27
CA LYS A 57 -12.43 -9.43 11.46
C LYS A 57 -11.28 -8.42 11.45
N LEU A 58 -10.93 -7.91 12.63
CA LEU A 58 -9.83 -6.94 12.75
C LEU A 58 -8.47 -7.53 12.34
N TYR A 59 -8.24 -8.82 12.59
CA TYR A 59 -6.97 -9.48 12.27
C TYR A 59 -7.10 -10.39 11.05
N PRO A 60 -6.03 -10.53 10.27
CA PRO A 60 -6.05 -11.36 9.09
C PRO A 60 -6.08 -12.83 9.46
N VAL A 61 -6.76 -13.62 8.63
CA VAL A 61 -6.77 -15.09 8.72
C VAL A 61 -5.60 -15.71 7.97
N LYS A 62 -5.04 -14.99 7.01
CA LYS A 62 -3.97 -15.47 6.14
C LYS A 62 -3.12 -14.32 5.63
N ARG A 63 -1.82 -14.58 5.49
CA ARG A 63 -0.88 -13.78 4.70
C ARG A 63 -0.56 -14.55 3.43
N PHE A 64 -0.72 -13.92 2.27
CA PHE A 64 -0.32 -14.55 1.00
C PHE A 64 1.19 -14.43 0.88
N GLN A 65 1.93 -15.51 1.16
CA GLN A 65 3.37 -15.61 0.95
C GLN A 65 3.70 -16.95 0.30
N LYS A 66 4.84 -17.01 -0.42
CA LYS A 66 5.46 -18.30 -0.75
C LYS A 66 5.86 -18.99 0.56
N GLU A 67 5.47 -20.25 0.71
CA GLU A 67 5.62 -21.11 1.88
C GLU A 67 6.99 -21.04 2.57
N THR A 68 7.22 -20.06 3.43
CA THR A 68 8.29 -20.03 4.43
C THR A 68 7.92 -19.03 5.53
N SER A 69 6.98 -19.38 6.40
CA SER A 69 6.97 -18.99 7.82
C SER A 69 5.61 -19.34 8.42
N THR A 70 5.63 -20.20 9.43
CA THR A 70 4.62 -20.24 10.49
C THR A 70 4.78 -18.96 11.31
N ASP A 71 4.41 -17.82 10.72
CA ASP A 71 4.52 -16.52 11.37
C ASP A 71 3.39 -16.41 12.40
N ASN A 72 3.70 -16.72 13.66
CA ASN A 72 2.77 -16.64 14.78
C ASN A 72 2.18 -15.22 14.98
N CYS A 73 2.66 -14.23 14.23
CA CYS A 73 2.44 -12.80 14.44
C CYS A 73 1.67 -12.08 13.31
N ILE A 74 0.90 -12.79 12.46
CA ILE A 74 0.01 -12.12 11.46
C ILE A 74 -1.00 -11.15 12.13
N ARG A 75 -1.18 -11.24 13.46
CA ARG A 75 -2.10 -10.42 14.27
C ARG A 75 -1.60 -9.01 14.61
N TYR A 76 -0.36 -8.62 14.32
CA TYR A 76 0.01 -7.19 14.48
C TYR A 76 -0.46 -6.31 13.32
N THR A 77 -0.95 -6.92 12.23
CA THR A 77 -1.45 -6.21 11.07
C THR A 77 -2.96 -6.04 11.14
N ASN A 78 -3.43 -5.16 12.01
CA ASN A 78 -4.86 -4.91 12.15
C ASN A 78 -5.42 -4.20 10.91
N LEU A 79 -6.64 -4.57 10.50
CA LEU A 79 -7.24 -4.15 9.24
C LEU A 79 -7.39 -2.63 9.13
N TYR A 80 -7.81 -1.99 10.22
CA TYR A 80 -8.03 -0.55 10.22
C TYR A 80 -6.73 0.21 10.00
N GLN A 81 -5.66 -0.12 10.74
CA GLN A 81 -4.34 0.47 10.56
C GLN A 81 -3.77 0.16 9.17
N ASN A 82 -3.90 -1.07 8.68
CA ASN A 82 -3.40 -1.44 7.36
C ASN A 82 -4.09 -0.66 6.24
N ILE A 83 -5.39 -0.36 6.36
CA ILE A 83 -6.09 0.45 5.37
C ILE A 83 -5.80 1.94 5.53
N VAL A 84 -5.83 2.46 6.75
CA VAL A 84 -5.85 3.91 7.02
C VAL A 84 -4.44 4.51 7.12
N ASP A 85 -3.42 3.71 7.41
CA ASP A 85 -2.02 4.14 7.70
C ASP A 85 -1.85 4.96 8.97
N GLU A 86 -2.82 4.93 9.87
CA GLU A 86 -2.70 5.64 11.13
C GLU A 86 -2.14 4.69 12.19
N ASN A 87 -1.01 5.07 12.79
CA ASN A 87 -0.48 4.40 13.99
C ASN A 87 -1.45 4.61 15.16
N TRP A 88 -2.43 3.73 15.26
CA TRP A 88 -3.26 3.63 16.45
C TRP A 88 -2.44 2.97 17.57
N ASN A 89 -1.74 3.79 18.36
CA ASN A 89 -1.20 3.38 19.65
C ASN A 89 -2.38 3.12 20.59
N SER A 90 -2.95 1.91 20.54
CA SER A 90 -3.70 1.45 21.70
C SER A 90 -2.66 1.20 22.80
N GLU A 91 -2.55 2.12 23.74
CA GLU A 91 -1.94 1.88 25.05
C GLU A 91 -2.59 0.69 25.78
N ARG A 92 -3.69 0.14 25.25
CA ARG A 92 -4.09 -1.24 25.49
C ARG A 92 -3.09 -2.17 24.82
N LYS A 93 -2.12 -2.61 25.61
CA LYS A 93 -1.24 -3.74 25.31
C LYS A 93 -2.06 -4.81 24.58
N ALA A 94 -1.76 -5.02 23.31
CA ALA A 94 -1.99 -6.30 22.67
C ALA A 94 -1.04 -7.30 23.35
N ASP A 95 -1.29 -7.56 24.63
CA ASP A 95 -0.45 -8.40 25.47
C ASP A 95 -0.61 -9.82 24.93
N SER A 96 0.52 -10.31 24.42
CA SER A 96 0.96 -11.69 24.30
C SER A 96 -0.13 -12.76 24.27
N LEU A 97 -0.15 -13.47 23.13
CA LEU A 97 -0.79 -14.76 22.83
C LEU A 97 -1.99 -14.64 21.88
N CYS A 98 -1.85 -15.34 20.77
CA CYS A 98 -2.61 -15.26 19.54
C CYS A 98 -4.02 -15.89 19.66
N THR A 99 -4.78 -15.56 20.70
CA THR A 99 -5.98 -16.33 21.10
C THR A 99 -7.07 -15.55 21.83
N HIS A 100 -7.14 -14.22 21.80
CA HIS A 100 -8.30 -13.54 22.39
C HIS A 100 -9.48 -13.36 21.42
N ASN A 101 -10.69 -13.68 21.93
CA ASN A 101 -11.98 -13.27 21.38
C ASN A 101 -11.94 -11.76 21.12
N ASN A 102 -11.68 -11.40 19.87
CA ASN A 102 -11.52 -10.01 19.50
C ASN A 102 -12.91 -9.38 19.33
N THR A 103 -13.27 -8.49 20.24
CA THR A 103 -14.51 -7.70 20.20
C THR A 103 -14.48 -6.65 19.08
N TYR A 104 -13.35 -6.50 18.39
CA TYR A 104 -13.17 -5.51 17.35
C TYR A 104 -13.45 -6.03 15.95
N SER A 105 -14.00 -5.15 15.13
CA SER A 105 -14.29 -5.40 13.73
C SER A 105 -14.16 -4.13 12.91
N VAL A 106 -14.00 -4.29 11.60
CA VAL A 106 -13.93 -3.15 10.67
C VAL A 106 -15.07 -3.26 9.68
N ALA A 107 -15.85 -2.18 9.56
CA ALA A 107 -16.90 -2.08 8.56
C ALA A 107 -16.44 -1.20 7.40
N LEU A 108 -16.62 -1.69 6.17
CA LEU A 108 -16.36 -0.99 4.93
C LEU A 108 -17.68 -0.63 4.25
N THR A 109 -17.81 0.61 3.79
CA THR A 109 -19.00 1.07 3.06
C THR A 109 -18.60 2.11 2.01
N PHE A 110 -18.76 1.77 0.74
CA PHE A 110 -18.66 2.72 -0.36
C PHE A 110 -19.84 3.70 -0.30
N LYS A 111 -19.53 5.00 -0.21
CA LYS A 111 -20.51 6.10 -0.34
C LYS A 111 -20.83 6.36 -1.81
N ASP A 112 -19.83 6.18 -2.66
CA ASP A 112 -19.89 6.24 -4.12
C ASP A 112 -18.71 5.41 -4.68
N ASN A 113 -18.44 5.49 -5.98
CA ASN A 113 -17.37 4.77 -6.67
C ASN A 113 -15.93 5.29 -6.39
N LYS A 114 -15.77 6.35 -5.61
CA LYS A 114 -14.49 6.96 -5.23
C LYS A 114 -14.28 7.05 -3.72
N ASN A 115 -15.33 7.04 -2.92
CA ASN A 115 -15.25 7.30 -1.49
C ASN A 115 -15.62 6.05 -0.67
N LEU A 116 -14.66 5.56 0.10
CA LEU A 116 -14.80 4.42 1.00
C LEU A 116 -14.84 4.91 2.45
N ARG A 117 -15.93 4.63 3.17
CA ARG A 117 -16.03 4.81 4.61
C ARG A 117 -15.54 3.55 5.32
N ILE A 118 -14.68 3.73 6.32
CA ILE A 118 -14.10 2.68 7.16
C ILE A 118 -14.42 3.00 8.61
N LYS A 119 -15.07 2.07 9.31
CA LYS A 119 -15.36 2.20 10.74
C LYS A 119 -14.65 1.13 11.54
N LEU A 120 -13.94 1.51 12.59
CA LEU A 120 -13.48 0.59 13.63
C LEU A 120 -14.55 0.49 14.71
N ILE A 121 -14.99 -0.72 15.01
CA ILE A 121 -16.09 -1.00 15.92
C ILE A 121 -15.59 -1.93 17.03
N GLU A 122 -15.78 -1.55 18.29
CA GLU A 122 -15.57 -2.39 19.48
C GLU A 122 -16.94 -2.79 20.04
N ASN A 123 -17.28 -4.07 20.00
CA ASN A 123 -18.63 -4.59 20.25
C ASN A 123 -19.68 -3.95 19.32
N THR A 124 -20.34 -2.90 19.80
CA THR A 124 -21.38 -2.13 19.09
C THR A 124 -21.01 -0.66 18.93
N THR A 125 -19.92 -0.20 19.57
CA THR A 125 -19.52 1.20 19.60
C THR A 125 -18.54 1.50 18.48
N ILE A 126 -18.81 2.56 17.71
CA ILE A 126 -17.88 3.07 16.70
C ILE A 126 -16.77 3.84 17.42
N ILE A 127 -15.54 3.33 17.33
CA ILE A 127 -14.34 3.93 17.94
C ILE A 127 -13.67 4.91 16.98
N ARG A 128 -13.73 4.61 15.67
CA ARG A 128 -13.21 5.45 14.58
C ARG A 128 -14.10 5.38 13.35
N ASP A 129 -14.12 6.45 12.58
CA ASP A 129 -14.90 6.60 11.35
C ASP A 129 -14.15 7.50 10.37
N THR A 130 -13.52 6.87 9.39
CA THR A 130 -12.65 7.55 8.42
C THR A 130 -13.21 7.35 7.03
N THR A 131 -13.16 8.39 6.19
CA THR A 131 -13.49 8.26 4.77
C THR A 131 -12.22 8.46 3.96
N LEU A 132 -11.86 7.47 3.15
CA LEU A 132 -10.73 7.53 2.22
C LEU A 132 -11.24 7.64 0.79
N SER A 133 -10.59 8.47 -0.02
CA SER A 133 -10.79 8.46 -1.46
C SER A 133 -9.94 7.38 -2.11
N GLY A 134 -10.35 6.99 -3.31
CA GLY A 134 -9.62 6.04 -4.12
C GLY A 134 -10.23 5.89 -5.51
N LYS A 135 -9.71 4.92 -6.24
CA LYS A 135 -10.16 4.61 -7.59
C LYS A 135 -10.10 3.14 -7.91
N TYR A 136 -11.05 2.67 -8.70
CA TYR A 136 -10.95 1.36 -9.31
C TYR A 136 -9.82 1.32 -10.34
N LYS A 137 -9.01 0.26 -10.30
CA LYS A 137 -8.03 -0.05 -11.33
C LYS A 137 -7.76 -1.54 -11.33
N ASN A 138 -7.67 -2.17 -12.50
CA ASN A 138 -7.18 -3.54 -12.63
C ASN A 138 -7.85 -4.56 -11.68
N GLY A 139 -9.16 -4.49 -11.43
CA GLY A 139 -9.85 -5.47 -10.58
C GLY A 139 -9.84 -5.21 -9.08
N MET A 140 -9.29 -4.07 -8.62
CA MET A 140 -9.15 -3.73 -7.19
C MET A 140 -9.44 -2.23 -6.98
N PHE A 141 -9.73 -1.85 -5.75
CA PHE A 141 -9.89 -0.45 -5.36
C PHE A 141 -8.58 0.07 -4.75
N TYR A 142 -8.00 1.09 -5.37
CA TYR A 142 -6.73 1.68 -5.00
C TYR A 142 -7.00 2.87 -4.10
N LEU A 143 -6.45 2.86 -2.90
CA LEU A 143 -6.62 3.93 -1.93
C LEU A 143 -5.64 5.07 -2.25
N ASP A 144 -6.11 6.31 -2.08
CA ASP A 144 -5.30 7.51 -2.35
C ASP A 144 -4.50 7.99 -1.13
N ASN A 145 -4.62 7.34 0.03
CA ASN A 145 -3.88 7.64 1.27
C ASN A 145 -2.42 7.16 1.21
N LYS A 146 -1.72 7.59 0.16
CA LYS A 146 -0.31 7.26 -0.04
C LYS A 146 0.53 8.09 0.90
N ASP A 147 1.26 7.44 1.79
CA ASP A 147 2.28 8.13 2.56
C ASP A 147 3.56 8.21 1.72
N ILE A 148 4.04 9.44 1.49
CA ILE A 148 5.31 9.71 0.82
C ILE A 148 6.15 10.52 1.79
N SER A 149 7.10 9.88 2.44
CA SER A 149 8.04 10.56 3.33
C SER A 149 9.37 10.76 2.61
N ILE A 150 9.81 12.01 2.51
CA ILE A 150 11.11 12.40 1.95
C ILE A 150 12.06 12.68 3.12
N HIS A 151 13.26 12.11 3.08
CA HIS A 151 14.29 12.35 4.08
C HIS A 151 15.58 12.80 3.39
N GLY A 152 16.17 13.90 3.85
CA GLY A 152 17.37 14.49 3.26
C GLY A 152 17.13 15.04 1.85
N ILE A 153 18.19 15.08 1.03
CA ILE A 153 18.07 15.46 -0.38
C ILE A 153 17.99 14.17 -1.21
N PRO A 154 16.84 13.85 -1.83
CA PRO A 154 16.69 12.64 -2.63
C PRO A 154 17.84 12.47 -3.61
N PHE A 155 18.36 11.23 -3.69
CA PHE A 155 19.44 10.81 -4.58
C PHE A 155 20.83 11.42 -4.33
N LEU A 156 20.98 12.35 -3.39
CA LEU A 156 22.29 12.88 -2.97
C LEU A 156 22.66 12.42 -1.56
N PHE A 157 21.83 12.82 -0.59
CA PHE A 157 22.02 12.56 0.85
C PHE A 157 20.67 12.26 1.47
N GLY A 158 19.96 11.28 0.93
CA GLY A 158 18.57 11.05 1.28
C GLY A 158 17.85 10.06 0.39
N GLY A 159 16.57 9.94 0.65
CA GLY A 159 15.68 9.02 -0.05
C GLY A 159 14.22 9.38 0.14
N TYR A 160 13.36 8.63 -0.53
CA TYR A 160 11.93 8.69 -0.32
C TYR A 160 11.38 7.30 -0.02
N ARG A 161 10.43 7.24 0.91
CA ARG A 161 9.60 6.07 1.12
C ARG A 161 8.24 6.36 0.53
N SER A 162 7.65 5.36 -0.11
CA SER A 162 6.27 5.41 -0.57
C SER A 162 5.54 4.17 -0.08
N ASP A 163 4.41 4.40 0.59
CA ASP A 163 3.45 3.38 0.97
C ASP A 163 2.17 3.57 0.16
N LYS A 164 1.61 2.47 -0.36
CA LYS A 164 0.36 2.48 -1.10
C LYS A 164 -0.40 1.20 -0.83
N ARG A 165 -1.71 1.32 -0.62
CA ARG A 165 -2.62 0.17 -0.48
C ARG A 165 -3.69 0.10 -1.56
N ARG A 166 -4.10 -1.12 -1.83
CA ARG A 166 -5.31 -1.43 -2.57
C ARG A 166 -6.05 -2.59 -1.90
N ILE A 167 -7.35 -2.58 -2.05
CA ILE A 167 -8.23 -3.61 -1.51
C ILE A 167 -8.96 -4.35 -2.63
N GLY A 168 -9.25 -5.62 -2.39
CA GLY A 168 -9.98 -6.49 -3.30
C GLY A 168 -10.67 -7.60 -2.54
N MET A 169 -11.18 -8.58 -3.27
CA MET A 169 -11.95 -9.67 -2.67
C MET A 169 -11.40 -11.02 -3.09
N THR A 170 -11.42 -11.99 -2.17
CA THR A 170 -11.15 -13.39 -2.48
C THR A 170 -12.39 -14.06 -3.08
N LYS A 171 -12.20 -15.25 -3.64
CA LYS A 171 -13.27 -16.15 -4.09
C LYS A 171 -14.22 -16.55 -2.96
N ASP A 172 -13.72 -16.58 -1.73
CA ASP A 172 -14.47 -16.92 -0.52
C ASP A 172 -15.14 -15.69 0.11
N ASN A 173 -15.26 -14.59 -0.64
CA ASN A 173 -15.89 -13.34 -0.21
C ASN A 173 -15.16 -12.64 0.96
N ASN A 174 -13.88 -12.95 1.20
CA ASN A 174 -13.05 -12.28 2.18
C ASN A 174 -12.34 -11.07 1.59
N LEU A 175 -11.96 -10.12 2.44
CA LEU A 175 -11.25 -8.92 2.03
C LEU A 175 -9.77 -9.22 1.84
N ILE A 176 -9.21 -8.80 0.71
CA ILE A 176 -7.76 -8.76 0.48
C ILE A 176 -7.30 -7.33 0.68
N VAL A 177 -6.30 -7.11 1.52
CA VAL A 177 -5.54 -5.86 1.56
C VAL A 177 -4.14 -6.15 1.03
N ASN A 178 -3.74 -5.43 -0.01
CA ASN A 178 -2.40 -5.50 -0.57
C ASN A 178 -1.69 -4.16 -0.41
N GLU A 179 -0.57 -4.21 0.31
CA GLU A 179 0.33 -3.11 0.59
C GLU A 179 1.58 -3.24 -0.28
N ALA A 180 2.06 -2.12 -0.80
CA ALA A 180 3.30 -2.01 -1.54
C ALA A 180 4.14 -0.88 -0.94
N ILE A 181 5.25 -1.24 -0.31
CA ILE A 181 6.20 -0.32 0.31
C ILE A 181 7.45 -0.27 -0.55
N GLY A 182 7.84 0.92 -0.96
CA GLY A 182 9.13 1.17 -1.60
C GLY A 182 9.93 2.14 -0.76
N ASN A 183 11.21 1.89 -0.62
CA ASN A 183 12.18 2.88 -0.20
C ASN A 183 13.23 3.01 -1.28
N GLU A 184 13.44 4.23 -1.75
CA GLU A 184 14.49 4.56 -2.68
C GLU A 184 15.42 5.55 -2.01
N GLY A 185 16.69 5.17 -1.89
CA GLY A 185 17.74 6.00 -1.32
C GLY A 185 19.00 5.86 -2.18
N ALA A 186 19.69 6.97 -2.38
CA ALA A 186 21.01 6.94 -3.00
C ALA A 186 21.93 7.86 -2.20
N ILE A 187 22.97 7.27 -1.61
CA ILE A 187 24.17 8.01 -1.28
C ILE A 187 25.02 7.92 -2.54
N LEU A 188 24.98 8.98 -3.35
CA LEU A 188 25.93 9.27 -4.41
C LEU A 188 26.21 8.09 -5.36
N LEU A 189 25.24 7.73 -6.21
CA LEU A 189 25.33 6.89 -7.43
C LEU A 189 26.00 5.50 -7.35
N ILE A 190 26.55 5.07 -6.21
CA ILE A 190 27.40 3.87 -6.10
C ILE A 190 26.81 2.85 -5.11
N LEU A 191 25.99 3.29 -4.16
CA LEU A 191 25.34 2.42 -3.16
C LEU A 191 23.83 2.66 -3.18
N ALA A 192 23.14 2.06 -4.15
CA ALA A 192 21.69 2.02 -4.19
C ALA A 192 21.18 1.05 -3.11
N ALA A 193 20.73 1.58 -1.98
CA ALA A 193 20.22 0.80 -0.84
C ALA A 193 18.67 0.74 -0.81
N GLY A 194 18.05 0.80 -1.99
CA GLY A 194 16.60 0.75 -2.10
C GLY A 194 16.03 -0.66 -1.88
N TYR A 195 14.82 -0.73 -1.33
CA TYR A 195 14.06 -1.98 -1.23
C TYR A 195 12.62 -1.77 -1.70
N GLN A 196 12.03 -2.85 -2.22
CA GLN A 196 10.61 -2.91 -2.50
C GLN A 196 10.03 -4.15 -1.82
N TYR A 197 8.93 -3.95 -1.12
CA TYR A 197 8.23 -4.98 -0.39
C TYR A 197 6.75 -4.94 -0.75
N ASN A 198 6.16 -6.12 -0.94
CA ASN A 198 4.73 -6.27 -1.16
C ASN A 198 4.20 -7.25 -0.12
N ALA A 199 3.15 -6.86 0.59
CA ALA A 199 2.43 -7.72 1.52
C ALA A 199 1.00 -7.85 1.06
N SER A 200 0.42 -9.04 1.23
CA SER A 200 -1.02 -9.22 1.04
C SER A 200 -1.59 -10.02 2.19
N TYR A 201 -2.71 -9.55 2.71
CA TYR A 201 -3.40 -10.12 3.86
C TYR A 201 -4.86 -10.37 3.51
N GLU A 202 -5.40 -11.47 4.01
CA GLU A 202 -6.81 -11.82 3.91
C GLU A 202 -7.51 -11.61 5.24
N TYR A 203 -8.65 -10.93 5.22
CA TYR A 203 -9.48 -10.67 6.39
C TYR A 203 -10.86 -11.29 6.18
N GLU A 204 -11.24 -12.15 7.12
CA GLU A 204 -12.51 -12.87 7.07
C GLU A 204 -13.69 -11.91 7.19
N ARG A 205 -14.67 -12.10 6.30
CA ARG A 205 -15.96 -11.42 6.38
C ARG A 205 -16.83 -12.07 7.45
N ILE A 206 -17.45 -11.25 8.28
CA ILE A 206 -18.38 -11.68 9.33
C ILE A 206 -19.81 -11.15 9.13
N GLN A 207 -20.01 -10.16 8.25
CA GLN A 207 -21.32 -9.64 7.86
C GLN A 207 -21.25 -8.94 6.50
#